data_AF-A0A1C5U9A9-F1
#
_entry.id   AF-A0A1C5U9A9-F1
#
_cell.length_a   1.000
_cell.length_b   1.000
_cell.length_c   1.000
_cell.angle_alpha   90.00
_cell.angle_beta   90.00
_cell.angle_gamma   90.00
#
_symmetry.space_group_name_H-M   'P 1'
#
loop_
_entity.id
_entity.type
_entity.pdbx_description
1 polymer ?
#
loop_
_entity_poly.entity_id
_entity_poly.type
_entity_poly.pdbx_seq_one_letter_code
_entity_poly.pdbx_strand_id
1 'polypeptide(L)'
;MKVFDTVNNVELEADTKKLVDIMVDGRQVDVYLKEKKSDEDGYMSWDVEHWSAIDKKRFIRCYSLEGRVLSESTGHNIYDLYNEFKPEDALKVELS
;
A
#
# COMPACT_ATOMS: atom_id res chain seq x y z
N MET A 1 -8.96 6.67 -8.73
CA MET A 1 -7.77 6.29 -9.53
C MET A 1 -7.96 4.93 -10.16
N LYS A 2 -7.14 4.57 -11.16
CA LYS A 2 -7.15 3.21 -11.74
C LYS A 2 -6.36 2.26 -10.86
N VAL A 3 -6.98 1.14 -10.52
CA VAL A 3 -6.43 0.09 -9.68
C VAL A 3 -6.58 -1.23 -10.42
N PHE A 4 -5.52 -2.02 -10.47
CA PHE A 4 -5.54 -3.29 -11.16
C PHE A 4 -5.79 -4.43 -10.17
N ASP A 5 -6.90 -5.13 -10.31
CA ASP A 5 -7.17 -6.33 -9.52
C ASP A 5 -6.43 -7.51 -10.16
N THR A 6 -5.35 -7.97 -9.52
CA THR A 6 -4.57 -9.11 -10.03
C THR A 6 -5.30 -10.44 -9.85
N VAL A 7 -6.19 -10.53 -8.85
CA VAL A 7 -6.97 -11.73 -8.54
C VAL A 7 -8.07 -11.94 -9.59
N ASN A 8 -8.77 -10.87 -9.94
CA ASN A 8 -9.85 -10.90 -10.93
C ASN A 8 -9.38 -10.55 -12.35
N ASN A 9 -8.12 -10.11 -12.50
CA ASN A 9 -7.51 -9.65 -13.75
C ASN A 9 -8.34 -8.55 -14.46
N VAL A 10 -8.83 -7.58 -13.68
CA VAL A 10 -9.64 -6.45 -14.17
C VAL A 10 -9.11 -5.12 -13.67
N GLU A 11 -9.24 -4.09 -14.50
CA GLU A 11 -9.05 -2.70 -14.06
C GLU A 11 -10.33 -2.19 -13.41
N LEU A 12 -10.20 -1.62 -12.21
CA LEU A 12 -11.30 -0.98 -11.50
C LEU A 12 -10.93 0.46 -11.13
N GLU A 13 -11.96 1.29 -11.02
CA GLU A 13 -11.80 2.63 -10.46
C GLU A 13 -12.14 2.61 -8.97
N ALA A 14 -11.10 2.76 -8.15
CA ALA A 14 -11.22 2.89 -6.71
C ALA A 14 -10.66 4.22 -6.21
N ASP A 15 -11.28 4.71 -5.15
CA ASP A 15 -10.82 5.86 -4.38
C ASP A 15 -10.12 5.36 -3.12
N THR A 16 -9.38 6.23 -2.42
CA THR A 16 -8.68 5.89 -1.17
C THR A 16 -9.59 5.19 -0.16
N LYS A 17 -10.84 5.65 -0.01
CA LYS A 17 -11.82 5.00 0.89
C LYS A 17 -12.13 3.56 0.48
N LYS A 18 -12.40 3.32 -0.81
CA LYS A 18 -12.66 1.97 -1.32
C LYS A 18 -11.46 1.05 -1.12
N LEU A 19 -10.25 1.56 -1.33
CA LEU A 19 -9.02 0.81 -1.07
C LEU A 19 -8.90 0.42 0.41
N VAL A 20 -9.21 1.34 1.33
CA VAL A 20 -9.24 1.03 2.77
C VAL A 20 -10.31 -0.02 3.09
N ASP A 21 -11.51 0.09 2.52
CA ASP A 21 -12.57 -0.93 2.69
C ASP A 21 -12.09 -2.31 2.18
N ILE A 22 -11.41 -2.37 1.04
CA ILE A 22 -10.81 -3.58 0.48
C ILE A 22 -9.75 -4.17 1.42
N MET A 23 -8.89 -3.33 2.02
CA MET A 23 -7.93 -3.78 3.02
C MET A 23 -8.64 -4.40 4.23
N VAL A 24 -9.69 -3.74 4.74
CA VAL A 24 -10.48 -4.20 5.89
C VAL A 24 -11.23 -5.50 5.58
N ASP A 25 -11.59 -5.73 4.31
CA ASP A 25 -12.16 -6.99 3.82
C ASP A 25 -11.13 -8.14 3.77
N GLY A 26 -9.85 -7.85 4.06
CA GLY A 26 -8.78 -8.83 4.18
C GLY A 26 -7.92 -8.99 2.93
N ARG A 27 -8.07 -8.10 1.95
CA ARG A 27 -7.22 -8.08 0.74
C ARG A 27 -6.02 -7.18 0.92
N GLN A 28 -4.99 -7.37 0.11
CA GLN A 28 -3.80 -6.53 0.12
C GLN A 28 -3.89 -5.47 -0.99
N VAL A 29 -3.41 -4.27 -0.71
CA VAL A 29 -3.29 -3.19 -1.68
C VAL A 29 -1.81 -2.85 -1.84
N ASP A 30 -1.29 -3.09 -3.04
CA ASP A 30 0.11 -2.86 -3.39
C ASP A 30 0.23 -1.53 -4.11
N VAL A 31 1.05 -0.63 -3.57
CA VAL A 31 1.26 0.71 -4.10
C VAL A 31 2.69 0.82 -4.62
N TYR A 32 2.83 0.94 -5.93
CA TYR A 32 4.11 1.12 -6.61
C TYR A 32 4.40 2.61 -6.74
N LEU A 33 5.47 3.07 -6.11
CA LEU A 33 5.89 4.46 -6.10
C LEU A 33 6.52 4.84 -7.44
N LYS A 34 6.40 6.11 -7.82
CA LYS A 34 7.05 6.66 -9.04
C LYS A 34 8.57 6.71 -8.92
N GLU A 35 9.05 6.91 -7.70
CA GLU A 35 10.45 7.00 -7.35
C GLU A 35 10.71 6.26 -6.04
N LYS A 36 11.92 5.74 -5.88
CA LYS A 36 12.35 5.09 -4.63
C LYS A 36 12.30 6.14 -3.52
N LYS A 37 11.58 5.83 -2.45
CA LYS A 37 11.65 6.59 -1.20
C LYS A 37 12.70 5.98 -0.29
N SER A 38 13.26 6.81 0.57
CA SER A 38 14.09 6.35 1.69
C SER A 38 13.48 6.84 3.01
N ASP A 39 13.75 6.12 4.09
CA ASP A 39 13.42 6.58 5.43
C ASP A 39 14.26 7.82 5.80
N GLU A 40 13.87 8.50 6.88
CA GLU A 40 14.52 9.75 7.31
C GLU A 40 16.02 9.61 7.58
N ASP A 41 16.48 8.42 8.02
CA ASP A 41 17.88 8.16 8.31
C ASP A 41 18.63 7.56 7.09
N GLY A 42 17.91 7.18 6.03
CA GLY A 42 18.46 6.65 4.79
C GLY A 42 18.99 5.20 4.90
N TYR A 43 18.61 4.46 5.94
CA TYR A 43 18.95 3.05 6.09
C TYR A 43 18.09 2.14 5.22
N MET A 44 16.87 2.56 4.92
CA MET A 44 15.90 1.77 4.17
C MET A 44 15.38 2.56 2.98
N SER A 45 15.40 1.94 1.80
CA SER A 45 14.76 2.47 0.59
C SER A 45 13.73 1.49 0.06
N TRP A 46 12.63 1.97 -0.51
CA TRP A 46 11.58 1.16 -1.10
C TRP A 46 10.97 1.83 -2.33
N ASP A 47 10.54 1.02 -3.29
CA ASP A 47 9.72 1.45 -4.43
C ASP A 47 8.30 0.89 -4.37
N VAL A 48 8.01 -0.04 -3.46
CA VAL A 48 6.66 -0.61 -3.30
C VAL A 48 6.26 -0.63 -1.83
N GLU A 49 5.01 -0.24 -1.57
CA GLU A 49 4.37 -0.30 -0.26
C GLU A 49 3.20 -1.28 -0.32
N HIS A 50 3.24 -2.30 0.53
CA HIS A 50 2.21 -3.32 0.66
C HIS A 50 1.35 -2.99 1.87
N TRP A 51 0.09 -2.62 1.62
CA TRP A 51 -0.85 -2.23 2.66
C TRP A 51 -1.89 -3.32 2.89
N SER A 52 -2.04 -3.74 4.14
CA SER A 52 -3.09 -4.69 4.54
C SER A 52 -3.66 -4.33 5.90
N ALA A 53 -4.89 -4.77 6.18
CA ALA A 53 -5.50 -4.61 7.49
C ALA A 53 -5.18 -5.83 8.37
N ILE A 54 -4.72 -5.59 9.59
CA ILE A 54 -4.63 -6.61 10.64
C ILE A 54 -6.03 -6.82 11.25
N ASP A 55 -6.75 -5.72 11.45
CA ASP A 55 -8.14 -5.71 11.85
C ASP A 55 -8.84 -4.44 11.34
N LYS A 56 -10.09 -4.22 11.76
CA LYS A 56 -10.92 -3.09 11.31
C LYS A 56 -10.35 -1.70 11.63
N LYS A 57 -9.30 -1.58 12.45
CA LYS A 57 -8.72 -0.31 12.91
C LYS A 57 -7.18 -0.27 12.84
N ARG A 58 -6.52 -1.40 12.66
CA ARG A 58 -5.06 -1.53 12.60
C ARG A 58 -4.63 -2.02 11.22
N PHE A 59 -3.70 -1.29 10.63
CA PHE A 59 -3.15 -1.55 9.32
C PHE A 59 -1.66 -1.78 9.43
N ILE A 60 -1.11 -2.55 8.52
CA ILE A 60 0.33 -2.78 8.40
C ILE A 60 0.78 -2.37 7.01
N ARG A 61 1.92 -1.69 6.97
CA ARG A 61 2.64 -1.35 5.76
C ARG A 61 3.94 -2.15 5.75
N CYS A 62 4.09 -3.02 4.77
CA CYS A 62 5.35 -3.67 4.45
C CYS A 62 5.97 -2.99 3.24
N TYR A 63 7.28 -3.14 3.08
CA TYR A 63 8.02 -2.47 2.01
C TYR A 63 8.73 -3.48 1.13
N SER A 64 8.85 -3.18 -0.16
CA SER A 64 9.73 -3.90 -1.06
C SER A 64 10.62 -2.95 -1.85
N LEU A 65 11.83 -3.42 -2.13
CA LEU A 65 12.82 -2.74 -2.95
C LEU A 65 13.23 -3.63 -4.12
N GLU A 66 12.97 -3.21 -5.35
CA GLU A 66 13.37 -3.89 -6.59
C GLU A 66 12.98 -5.38 -6.62
N GLY A 67 11.79 -5.69 -6.12
CA GLY A 67 11.25 -7.05 -6.03
C GLY A 67 11.72 -7.84 -4.80
N ARG A 68 12.53 -7.25 -3.92
CA ARG A 68 12.91 -7.85 -2.63
C ARG A 68 12.05 -7.28 -1.51
N VAL A 69 11.33 -8.16 -0.83
CA VAL A 69 10.58 -7.81 0.39
C VAL A 69 11.55 -7.48 1.52
N LEU A 70 11.34 -6.34 2.17
CA LEU A 70 12.10 -5.88 3.33
C LEU A 70 11.52 -6.50 4.61
N SER A 71 12.35 -6.65 5.64
CA SER A 71 11.91 -7.24 6.91
C SER A 71 11.16 -6.24 7.79
N GLU A 72 11.38 -4.95 7.51
CA GLU A 72 10.80 -3.82 8.20
C GLU A 72 9.33 -3.63 7.79
N SER A 73 8.50 -3.29 8.76
CA SER A 73 7.10 -2.95 8.56
C SER A 73 6.69 -1.90 9.57
N THR A 74 5.68 -1.11 9.23
CA THR A 74 5.11 -0.11 10.13
C THR A 74 3.63 -0.39 10.37
N GLY A 75 3.21 -0.24 11.63
CA GLY A 75 1.82 -0.36 12.03
C GLY A 75 1.15 1.01 12.07
N HIS A 76 -0.08 1.09 11.56
CA HIS A 76 -0.83 2.33 11.42
C HIS A 76 -2.21 2.19 12.03
N ASN A 77 -2.69 3.23 12.72
CA ASN A 77 -4.10 3.35 13.03
C ASN A 77 -4.85 3.99 11.83
N ILE A 78 -6.18 4.08 11.90
CA ILE A 78 -6.98 4.65 10.79
C ILE A 78 -6.61 6.11 10.43
N TYR A 79 -6.22 6.93 11.41
CA TYR A 79 -5.82 8.31 11.17
C TYR A 79 -4.44 8.39 10.51
N ASP A 80 -3.48 7.60 10.99
CA ASP A 80 -2.14 7.49 10.40
C ASP A 80 -2.23 6.98 8.95
N LEU A 81 -3.07 5.96 8.73
CA LEU A 81 -3.37 5.42 7.41
C LEU A 81 -3.82 6.53 6.45
N TYR A 82 -4.84 7.31 6.80
CA TYR A 82 -5.33 8.37 5.91
C TYR A 82 -4.31 9.49 5.67
N ASN A 83 -3.33 9.67 6.56
CA ASN A 83 -2.29 10.67 6.40
C ASN A 83 -1.14 10.18 5.51
N GLU A 84 -0.77 8.91 5.63
CA GLU A 84 0.38 8.32 4.93
C GLU A 84 0.02 7.59 3.63
N PHE A 85 -1.15 6.98 3.56
CA PHE A 85 -1.60 6.22 2.39
C PHE A 85 -2.01 7.18 1.27
N LYS A 86 -1.07 7.41 0.34
CA LYS A 86 -1.22 8.30 -0.83
C LYS A 86 -1.14 7.54 -2.15
N PRO A 87 -2.12 6.67 -2.44
CA PRO A 87 -2.14 5.88 -3.67
C PRO A 87 -2.33 6.75 -4.93
N GLU A 88 -2.79 7.99 -4.81
CA GLU A 88 -2.93 8.94 -5.93
C GLU A 88 -1.58 9.39 -6.51
N ASP A 89 -0.55 9.48 -5.66
CA ASP A 89 0.80 9.86 -6.07
C ASP A 89 1.59 8.69 -6.69
N ALA A 90 1.06 7.47 -6.56
CA ALA A 90 1.68 6.25 -7.02
C ALA A 90 1.76 6.17 -8.55
N LEU A 91 2.69 5.36 -9.05
CA LEU A 91 2.77 4.98 -10.45
C LEU A 91 1.66 3.99 -10.80
N LYS A 92 1.43 3.03 -9.91
CA LYS A 92 0.49 1.93 -10.10
C LYS A 92 -0.02 1.45 -8.75
N VAL A 93 -1.27 1.02 -8.72
CA VAL A 93 -1.87 0.38 -7.55
C VAL A 93 -2.46 -0.95 -7.99
N GLU A 94 -2.16 -2.00 -7.24
CA GLU A 94 -2.68 -3.35 -7.47
C GLU A 94 -3.42 -3.87 -6.24
N LEU A 95 -4.39 -4.74 -6.48
CA LEU A 95 -5.04 -5.54 -5.43
C LEU A 95 -4.56 -6.97 -5.55
N SER A 96 -4.10 -7.53 -4.43
CA SER A 96 -3.70 -8.93 -4.29
C SER A 96 -4.55 -9.66 -3.24
#